data_AF-A0AAN4YM63-F1
#
_entry.id   AF-A0AAN4YM63-F1
#
_cell.length_a   1.000
_cell.length_b   1.000
_cell.length_c   1.000
_cell.angle_alpha   90.00
_cell.angle_beta   90.00
_cell.angle_gamma   90.00
#
_symmetry.space_group_name_H-M   'P 1'
#
loop_
_entity.id
_entity.type
_entity.pdbx_description
1 polymer ?
#
loop_
_entity_poly.entity_id
_entity_poly.type
_entity_poly.pdbx_seq_one_letter_code
_entity_poly.pdbx_strand_id
1 'polypeptide(L)'
;MMKALVYTGPNKLEVLDRPMPVIQSPTDAILKMLHSTICGTDLHILKGDVPAIPYDRVLGHEGVGTVVSVGPAIDGLSVGDNVVIAAITACKVCASCRKGLEAHCITGGWQLGNKVDGTQAEYVRIPHATSSLYKIPEGLDLRACAAISDALPTGLECGTISAHVQPGSTVAIIGAGPVGLAVMLTARLYTPSQIVMIDLDDTRLEHAKRLGADHAVNPGKLDAMETLNTFTEGQGFDCVIEAVGIPKTFEMCQKLVAPGGSIANVGVHGHPVNLDLHKLWDRNISKSFFQIILSHYTIQESGPPFQNTK
;
A
#
# COMPACT_ATOMS: atom_id res chain seq x y z
N MET A 1 21.09 -17.09 16.98
CA MET A 1 21.39 -16.34 15.75
C MET A 1 20.29 -16.61 14.75
N MET A 2 20.10 -15.70 13.80
CA MET A 2 19.19 -15.82 12.67
C MET A 2 19.82 -15.18 11.42
N LYS A 3 19.39 -15.56 10.22
CA LYS A 3 19.73 -14.86 8.98
C LYS A 3 18.81 -13.66 8.75
N ALA A 4 19.39 -12.58 8.23
CA ALA A 4 18.67 -11.38 7.83
C ALA A 4 19.30 -10.71 6.62
N LEU A 5 18.47 -10.09 5.76
CA LEU A 5 18.94 -9.28 4.63
C LEU A 5 19.22 -7.85 5.10
N VAL A 6 20.49 -7.49 5.16
CA VAL A 6 20.97 -6.24 5.74
C VAL A 6 21.44 -5.29 4.65
N TYR A 7 20.96 -4.06 4.70
CA TYR A 7 21.45 -2.94 3.91
C TYR A 7 22.77 -2.42 4.48
N THR A 8 23.87 -2.61 3.75
CA THR A 8 25.22 -2.21 4.18
C THR A 8 25.75 -0.99 3.43
N GLY A 9 24.94 -0.40 2.56
CA GLY A 9 25.21 0.85 1.85
C GLY A 9 24.60 0.87 0.44
N PRO A 10 24.74 2.00 -0.30
CA PRO A 10 24.17 2.11 -1.63
C PRO A 10 24.61 0.98 -2.56
N ASN A 11 23.62 0.33 -3.17
CA ASN A 11 23.71 -0.85 -4.02
C ASN A 11 24.35 -2.08 -3.33
N LYS A 12 24.28 -2.17 -2.00
CA LYS A 12 24.83 -3.29 -1.22
C LYS A 12 23.81 -3.87 -0.24
N LEU A 13 23.55 -5.17 -0.42
CA LEU A 13 22.77 -6.01 0.49
C LEU A 13 23.56 -7.27 0.80
N GLU A 14 23.52 -7.67 2.06
CA GLU A 14 24.22 -8.87 2.53
C GLU A 14 23.29 -9.70 3.41
N VAL A 15 23.36 -11.02 3.26
CA VAL A 15 22.67 -11.94 4.19
C VAL A 15 23.62 -12.22 5.34
N LEU A 16 23.35 -11.65 6.51
CA LEU A 16 24.21 -11.71 7.69
C LEU A 16 23.56 -12.54 8.81
N ASP A 17 24.39 -13.13 9.67
CA ASP A 17 23.95 -13.68 10.95
C ASP A 17 23.71 -12.55 11.95
N ARG A 18 22.51 -12.50 12.51
CA ARG A 18 22.05 -11.51 13.49
C ARG A 18 21.63 -12.20 14.80
N PRO A 19 21.73 -11.52 15.95
CA PRO A 19 21.11 -12.01 17.17
C PRO A 19 19.59 -12.12 16.99
N MET A 20 18.97 -13.04 17.73
CA MET A 20 17.51 -13.12 17.76
C MET A 20 16.93 -11.80 18.30
N PRO A 21 15.83 -11.29 17.74
CA PRO A 21 15.14 -10.17 18.34
C PRO A 21 14.66 -10.52 19.75
N VAL A 22 14.57 -9.50 20.60
CA VAL A 22 14.03 -9.61 21.96
C VAL A 22 12.90 -8.61 22.13
N ILE A 23 11.99 -8.89 23.06
CA ILE A 23 10.94 -7.95 23.47
C ILE A 23 11.63 -6.74 24.11
N GLN A 24 11.35 -5.53 23.61
CA GLN A 24 11.92 -4.28 24.13
C GLN A 24 10.88 -3.42 24.85
N SER A 25 9.60 -3.60 24.50
CA SER A 25 8.44 -2.95 25.12
C SER A 25 7.38 -3.99 25.50
N PRO A 26 6.58 -3.77 26.56
CA PRO A 26 5.44 -4.63 26.90
C PRO A 26 4.45 -4.89 25.77
N THR A 27 4.41 -4.03 24.76
CA THR A 27 3.50 -4.09 23.60
C THR A 27 4.12 -4.71 22.35
N ASP A 28 5.36 -5.20 22.41
CA ASP A 28 6.02 -5.83 21.28
C ASP A 28 5.63 -7.32 21.14
N ALA A 29 5.66 -7.83 19.92
CA ALA A 29 5.65 -9.27 19.65
C ALA A 29 6.88 -9.66 18.83
N ILE A 30 7.28 -10.94 18.90
CA ILE A 30 8.26 -11.53 18.00
C ILE A 30 7.56 -12.56 17.14
N LEU A 31 7.82 -12.47 15.84
CA LEU A 31 7.31 -13.40 14.84
C LEU A 31 8.45 -14.22 14.26
N LYS A 32 8.16 -15.48 13.93
CA LYS A 32 8.91 -16.25 12.94
C LYS A 32 8.33 -15.94 11.57
N MET A 33 9.16 -15.47 10.64
CA MET A 33 8.69 -15.13 9.30
C MET A 33 8.36 -16.38 8.49
N LEU A 34 7.21 -16.35 7.81
CA LEU A 34 6.79 -17.38 6.85
C LEU A 34 6.99 -16.87 5.43
N HIS A 35 6.51 -15.65 5.15
CA HIS A 35 6.64 -14.98 3.89
C HIS A 35 6.94 -13.50 4.10
N SER A 36 7.87 -12.97 3.32
CA SER A 36 8.11 -11.54 3.13
C SER A 36 8.07 -11.26 1.64
N THR A 37 7.88 -10.00 1.26
CA THR A 37 8.00 -9.55 -0.13
C THR A 37 9.00 -8.38 -0.20
N ILE A 38 9.16 -7.85 -1.41
CA ILE A 38 10.05 -6.73 -1.73
C ILE A 38 9.17 -5.59 -2.25
N CYS A 39 9.22 -4.46 -1.57
CA CYS A 39 8.55 -3.24 -2.00
C CYS A 39 9.44 -2.45 -2.97
N GLY A 40 8.83 -1.62 -3.82
CA GLY A 40 9.58 -0.62 -4.60
C GLY A 40 10.43 0.29 -3.71
N THR A 41 9.96 0.58 -2.49
CA THR A 41 10.68 1.36 -1.49
C THR A 41 11.98 0.68 -1.04
N ASP A 42 12.03 -0.65 -0.94
CA ASP A 42 13.27 -1.36 -0.62
C ASP A 42 14.34 -1.11 -1.70
N LEU A 43 13.92 -1.00 -2.97
CA LEU A 43 14.82 -0.67 -4.08
C LEU A 43 15.29 0.79 -4.04
N HIS A 44 14.44 1.73 -3.58
CA HIS A 44 14.85 3.11 -3.36
C HIS A 44 15.85 3.23 -2.20
N ILE A 45 15.64 2.48 -1.11
CA ILE A 45 16.62 2.37 -0.01
C ILE A 45 17.94 1.82 -0.56
N LEU A 46 17.88 0.72 -1.33
CA LEU A 46 19.04 0.10 -1.95
C LEU A 46 19.83 1.10 -2.82
N LYS A 47 19.17 1.93 -3.61
CA LYS A 47 19.83 2.95 -4.45
C LYS A 47 20.48 4.09 -3.64
N GLY A 48 20.06 4.28 -2.39
CA GLY A 48 20.46 5.41 -1.55
C GLY A 48 19.53 6.62 -1.63
N ASP A 49 18.34 6.48 -2.25
CA ASP A 49 17.36 7.57 -2.41
C ASP A 49 16.65 7.90 -1.08
N VAL A 50 16.81 7.06 -0.06
CA VAL A 50 16.25 7.23 1.30
C VAL A 50 17.39 7.36 2.31
N PRO A 51 18.09 8.51 2.37
CA PRO A 51 19.34 8.66 3.13
C PRO A 51 19.18 8.57 4.65
N ALA A 52 17.93 8.59 5.15
CA ALA A 52 17.63 8.45 6.56
C ALA A 52 17.85 7.01 7.09
N ILE A 53 17.94 6.00 6.21
CA ILE A 53 18.11 4.60 6.62
C ILE A 53 19.57 4.33 6.96
N PRO A 54 19.88 3.85 8.19
CA PRO A 54 21.25 3.55 8.56
C PRO A 54 21.76 2.33 7.80
N TYR A 55 23.05 2.34 7.49
CA TYR A 55 23.77 1.13 7.11
C TYR A 55 23.79 0.20 8.33
N ASP A 56 23.57 -1.10 8.13
CA ASP A 56 23.27 -2.12 9.15
C ASP A 56 21.77 -2.36 9.44
N ARG A 57 20.86 -1.82 8.61
CA ARG A 57 19.43 -2.08 8.74
C ARG A 57 19.00 -3.35 8.01
N VAL A 58 18.32 -4.25 8.72
CA VAL A 58 17.50 -5.31 8.10
C VAL A 58 16.33 -4.68 7.34
N LEU A 59 16.17 -4.99 6.05
CA LEU A 59 15.13 -4.42 5.19
C LEU A 59 13.76 -5.13 5.30
N GLY A 60 12.77 -4.61 4.59
CA GLY A 60 11.42 -5.16 4.49
C GLY A 60 10.44 -4.60 5.52
N HIS A 61 9.20 -4.38 5.07
CA HIS A 61 8.08 -3.93 5.89
C HIS A 61 6.78 -4.69 5.57
N GLU A 62 6.90 -5.78 4.82
CA GLU A 62 5.78 -6.55 4.32
C GLU A 62 5.96 -8.01 4.73
N GLY A 63 4.90 -8.67 5.20
CA GLY A 63 4.97 -10.10 5.42
C GLY A 63 3.91 -10.71 6.30
N VAL A 64 4.05 -12.03 6.44
CA VAL A 64 3.25 -12.93 7.25
C VAL A 64 4.17 -13.76 8.11
N GLY A 65 3.80 -13.96 9.37
CA GLY A 65 4.59 -14.72 10.32
C GLY A 65 3.74 -15.44 11.36
N THR A 66 4.39 -16.33 12.10
CA THR A 66 3.79 -17.01 13.26
C THR A 66 4.30 -16.36 14.53
N VAL A 67 3.41 -16.03 15.46
CA VAL A 67 3.77 -15.48 16.77
C VAL A 67 4.58 -16.50 17.57
N VAL A 68 5.76 -16.11 18.04
CA VAL A 68 6.63 -16.95 18.89
C VAL A 68 6.88 -16.38 20.27
N SER A 69 6.64 -15.08 20.47
CA SER A 69 6.70 -14.43 21.78
C SER A 69 5.84 -13.16 21.77
N VAL A 70 5.24 -12.84 22.91
CA VAL A 70 4.44 -11.63 23.12
C VAL A 70 4.89 -10.93 24.39
N GLY A 71 4.88 -9.60 24.36
CA GLY A 71 5.09 -8.78 25.53
C GLY A 71 3.91 -8.86 26.51
N PRO A 72 4.13 -8.57 27.81
CA PRO A 72 3.13 -8.74 28.87
C PRO A 72 1.89 -7.83 28.77
N ALA A 73 1.89 -6.81 27.90
CA ALA A 73 0.75 -5.91 27.71
C ALA A 73 -0.04 -6.23 26.43
N ILE A 74 0.26 -7.36 25.76
CA ILE A 74 -0.49 -7.82 24.60
C ILE A 74 -1.69 -8.64 25.04
N ASP A 75 -2.86 -8.23 24.58
CA ASP A 75 -4.09 -9.02 24.61
C ASP A 75 -4.48 -9.40 23.17
N GLY A 76 -5.24 -10.49 23.02
CA GLY A 76 -5.80 -10.95 21.76
C GLY A 76 -4.85 -11.71 20.83
N LEU A 77 -3.54 -11.80 21.12
CA LEU A 77 -2.56 -12.58 20.36
C LEU A 77 -1.92 -13.67 21.23
N SER A 78 -1.63 -14.82 20.64
CA SER A 78 -1.06 -15.99 21.31
C SER A 78 0.05 -16.62 20.47
N VAL A 79 1.01 -17.26 21.14
CA VAL A 79 2.05 -18.05 20.47
C VAL A 79 1.38 -19.11 19.58
N GLY A 80 1.83 -19.19 18.33
CA GLY A 80 1.25 -20.08 17.31
C GLY A 80 0.27 -19.40 16.36
N ASP A 81 -0.22 -18.19 16.67
CA ASP A 81 -1.09 -17.45 15.75
C ASP A 81 -0.33 -17.08 14.47
N ASN A 82 -0.91 -17.36 13.30
CA ASN A 82 -0.45 -16.82 12.02
C ASN A 82 -1.07 -15.44 11.80
N VAL A 83 -0.22 -14.46 11.48
CA VAL A 83 -0.62 -13.06 11.39
C VAL A 83 -0.06 -12.37 10.15
N VAL A 84 -0.85 -11.46 9.58
CA VAL A 84 -0.36 -10.41 8.67
C VAL A 84 0.29 -9.32 9.49
N ILE A 85 1.44 -8.85 9.04
CA ILE A 85 2.17 -7.73 9.62
C ILE A 85 1.77 -6.48 8.85
N ALA A 86 1.17 -5.49 9.48
CA ALA A 86 0.96 -4.21 8.82
C ALA A 86 2.30 -3.47 8.64
N ALA A 87 2.53 -2.90 7.45
CA ALA A 87 3.70 -2.06 7.19
C ALA A 87 3.77 -0.81 8.09
N ILE A 88 2.61 -0.35 8.56
CA ILE A 88 2.46 0.75 9.50
C ILE A 88 2.16 0.21 10.90
N THR A 89 2.98 0.61 11.87
CA THR A 89 2.75 0.31 13.28
C THR A 89 2.00 1.45 13.96
N ALA A 90 1.13 1.17 14.92
CA ALA A 90 0.27 2.21 15.50
C ALA A 90 0.04 2.04 17.00
N CYS A 91 0.32 3.04 17.82
CA CYS A 91 0.04 2.97 19.26
C CYS A 91 -1.42 3.18 19.64
N LYS A 92 -2.27 3.58 18.69
CA LYS A 92 -3.71 3.86 18.84
C LYS A 92 -4.11 4.98 19.82
N VAL A 93 -3.19 5.48 20.64
CA VAL A 93 -3.48 6.49 21.67
C VAL A 93 -3.01 7.90 21.34
N CYS A 94 -2.04 8.08 20.45
CA CYS A 94 -1.51 9.41 20.13
C CYS A 94 -2.50 10.26 19.30
N ALA A 95 -2.25 11.58 19.21
CA ALA A 95 -3.15 12.49 18.50
C ALA A 95 -3.40 12.12 17.03
N SER A 96 -2.37 11.65 16.32
CA SER A 96 -2.50 11.17 14.93
C SER A 96 -3.37 9.91 14.86
N CYS A 97 -3.08 8.91 15.70
CA CYS A 97 -3.87 7.67 15.74
C CYS A 97 -5.34 7.91 16.08
N ARG A 98 -5.65 8.84 17.00
CA ARG A 98 -7.05 9.19 17.32
C ARG A 98 -7.80 9.84 16.16
N LYS A 99 -7.08 10.35 15.15
CA LYS A 99 -7.63 10.86 13.89
C LYS A 99 -7.61 9.80 12.77
N GLY A 100 -7.23 8.56 13.06
CA GLY A 100 -7.00 7.51 12.05
C GLY A 100 -5.68 7.64 11.26
N LEU A 101 -4.84 8.64 11.58
CA LEU A 101 -3.61 8.94 10.85
C LEU A 101 -2.43 8.08 11.34
N GLU A 102 -2.53 6.78 11.15
CA GLU A 102 -1.61 5.81 11.74
C GLU A 102 -0.22 5.84 11.13
N ALA A 103 -0.10 6.18 9.85
CA ALA A 103 1.18 6.46 9.21
C ALA A 103 1.96 7.58 9.92
N HIS A 104 1.27 8.48 10.62
CA HIS A 104 1.83 9.59 11.39
C HIS A 104 1.84 9.33 12.90
N CYS A 105 1.74 8.06 13.32
CA CYS A 105 1.86 7.70 14.73
C CYS A 105 3.23 8.12 15.28
N ILE A 106 3.24 8.79 16.44
CA ILE A 106 4.47 9.35 17.05
C ILE A 106 5.46 8.25 17.44
N THR A 107 4.95 7.14 17.98
CA THR A 107 5.76 5.98 18.41
C THR A 107 5.64 4.80 17.44
N GLY A 108 5.04 5.03 16.26
CA GLY A 108 4.77 4.04 15.24
C GLY A 108 5.02 4.65 13.85
N GLY A 109 4.09 4.48 12.93
CA GLY A 109 4.24 4.83 11.52
C GLY A 109 4.98 3.73 10.77
N TRP A 110 5.58 4.09 9.63
CA TRP A 110 6.48 3.21 8.89
C TRP A 110 7.80 3.05 9.66
N GLN A 111 7.90 1.97 10.44
CA GLN A 111 9.03 1.68 11.33
C GLN A 111 9.89 0.53 10.79
N LEU A 112 9.26 -0.55 10.34
CA LEU A 112 9.92 -1.78 9.89
C LEU A 112 10.77 -1.48 8.65
N GLY A 113 12.02 -1.93 8.65
CA GLY A 113 12.97 -1.65 7.57
C GLY A 113 13.43 -0.18 7.48
N ASN A 114 12.88 0.72 8.31
CA ASN A 114 13.17 2.15 8.29
C ASN A 114 13.86 2.61 9.60
N LYS A 115 13.13 2.59 10.71
CA LYS A 115 13.59 3.01 12.04
C LYS A 115 13.96 1.84 12.95
N VAL A 116 13.32 0.68 12.76
CA VAL A 116 13.70 -0.61 13.36
C VAL A 116 13.95 -1.68 12.29
N ASP A 117 14.57 -2.79 12.69
CA ASP A 117 14.82 -3.94 11.80
C ASP A 117 13.51 -4.49 11.19
N GLY A 118 13.59 -4.82 9.90
CA GLY A 118 12.44 -5.18 9.06
C GLY A 118 12.12 -6.66 8.95
N THR A 119 11.22 -6.99 8.02
CA THR A 119 10.62 -8.31 7.85
C THR A 119 11.44 -9.28 6.99
N GLN A 120 12.48 -8.83 6.29
CA GLN A 120 13.35 -9.68 5.46
C GLN A 120 14.42 -10.38 6.33
N ALA A 121 13.96 -11.15 7.31
CA ALA A 121 14.76 -11.96 8.24
C ALA A 121 13.99 -13.23 8.65
N GLU A 122 14.64 -14.17 9.35
CA GLU A 122 13.93 -15.35 9.86
C GLU A 122 12.99 -15.03 11.04
N TYR A 123 13.33 -14.00 11.83
CA TYR A 123 12.49 -13.49 12.92
C TYR A 123 12.48 -11.97 12.94
N VAL A 124 11.36 -11.38 13.36
CA VAL A 124 11.19 -9.92 13.43
C VAL A 124 10.48 -9.53 14.72
N ARG A 125 10.85 -8.37 15.27
CA ARG A 125 10.15 -7.72 16.38
C ARG A 125 9.15 -6.71 15.82
N ILE A 126 7.90 -6.80 16.25
CA ILE A 126 6.82 -5.91 15.83
C ILE A 126 6.38 -5.03 17.00
N PRO A 127 6.64 -3.71 16.96
CA PRO A 127 6.11 -2.75 17.93
C PRO A 127 4.59 -2.60 17.84
N HIS A 128 3.94 -2.29 18.96
CA HIS A 128 2.48 -2.08 19.05
C HIS A 128 1.69 -3.24 18.43
N ALA A 129 2.09 -4.47 18.74
CA ALA A 129 1.65 -5.67 18.04
C ALA A 129 0.13 -5.86 17.99
N THR A 130 -0.60 -5.58 19.08
CA THR A 130 -2.07 -5.70 19.12
C THR A 130 -2.78 -4.89 18.02
N SER A 131 -2.19 -3.78 17.57
CA SER A 131 -2.75 -2.88 16.55
C SER A 131 -1.98 -2.91 15.24
N SER A 132 -1.02 -3.83 15.09
CA SER A 132 -0.15 -3.94 13.92
C SER A 132 -0.05 -5.36 13.38
N LEU A 133 -0.66 -6.33 14.08
CA LEU A 133 -0.77 -7.73 13.68
C LEU A 133 -2.23 -8.13 13.58
N TYR A 134 -2.58 -8.78 12.48
CA TYR A 134 -3.94 -9.24 12.21
C TYR A 134 -3.93 -10.75 12.02
N LYS A 135 -4.69 -11.47 12.83
CA LYS A 135 -4.81 -12.94 12.70
C LYS A 135 -5.35 -13.32 11.33
N ILE A 136 -4.72 -14.31 10.73
CA ILE A 136 -5.15 -14.87 9.46
C ILE A 136 -6.18 -15.97 9.75
N PRO A 137 -7.42 -15.86 9.22
CA PRO A 137 -8.40 -16.94 9.30
C PRO A 137 -7.86 -18.25 8.71
N GLU A 138 -8.29 -19.38 9.29
CA GLU A 138 -7.93 -20.70 8.76
C GLU A 138 -8.36 -20.87 7.29
N GLY A 139 -7.55 -21.57 6.51
CA GLY A 139 -7.83 -21.89 5.11
C GLY A 139 -7.43 -20.82 4.08
N LEU A 140 -6.98 -19.64 4.50
CA LEU A 140 -6.43 -18.64 3.58
C LEU A 140 -4.98 -18.99 3.16
N ASP A 141 -4.65 -18.69 1.90
CA ASP A 141 -3.28 -18.79 1.41
C ASP A 141 -2.41 -17.72 2.10
N LEU A 142 -1.51 -18.17 2.98
CA LEU A 142 -0.58 -17.32 3.72
C LEU A 142 0.32 -16.48 2.80
N ARG A 143 0.65 -16.99 1.61
CA ARG A 143 1.46 -16.25 0.64
C ARG A 143 0.67 -15.09 0.03
N ALA A 144 -0.59 -15.33 -0.35
CA ALA A 144 -1.47 -14.28 -0.85
C ALA A 144 -1.73 -13.19 0.21
N CYS A 145 -1.81 -13.58 1.49
CA CYS A 145 -1.98 -12.65 2.60
C CYS A 145 -0.81 -11.66 2.74
N ALA A 146 0.38 -11.96 2.21
CA ALA A 146 1.50 -11.00 2.21
C ALA A 146 1.15 -9.71 1.45
N ALA A 147 0.32 -9.77 0.40
CA ALA A 147 -0.13 -8.56 -0.31
C ALA A 147 -1.06 -7.66 0.55
N ILE A 148 -1.69 -8.22 1.59
CA ILE A 148 -2.53 -7.48 2.55
C ILE A 148 -1.66 -6.69 3.55
N SER A 149 -0.37 -6.99 3.68
CA SER A 149 0.52 -6.27 4.61
C SER A 149 0.74 -4.80 4.25
N ASP A 150 0.75 -4.48 2.95
CA ASP A 150 1.02 -3.13 2.44
C ASP A 150 0.33 -2.87 1.10
N ALA A 151 0.69 -3.61 0.03
CA ALA A 151 0.26 -3.26 -1.33
C ALA A 151 -1.25 -3.08 -1.48
N LEU A 152 -2.07 -3.99 -0.91
CA LEU A 152 -3.53 -3.88 -0.96
C LEU A 152 -4.09 -2.74 -0.10
N PRO A 153 -3.74 -2.58 1.19
CA PRO A 153 -4.13 -1.40 1.96
C PRO A 153 -3.71 -0.09 1.30
N THR A 154 -2.49 0.00 0.76
CA THR A 154 -1.99 1.16 0.03
C THR A 154 -2.83 1.42 -1.23
N GLY A 155 -3.15 0.38 -2.00
CA GLY A 155 -4.02 0.50 -3.17
C GLY A 155 -5.44 0.97 -2.81
N LEU A 156 -6.00 0.45 -1.72
CA LEU A 156 -7.33 0.82 -1.24
C LEU A 156 -7.36 2.26 -0.70
N GLU A 157 -6.50 2.59 0.26
CA GLU A 157 -6.58 3.83 1.01
C GLU A 157 -6.00 5.01 0.22
N CYS A 158 -4.78 4.85 -0.28
CA CYS A 158 -4.07 5.93 -1.00
C CYS A 158 -4.53 6.06 -2.44
N GLY A 159 -5.02 4.97 -3.06
CA GLY A 159 -5.55 4.98 -4.41
C GLY A 159 -7.07 5.14 -4.43
N THR A 160 -7.79 4.06 -4.18
CA THR A 160 -9.23 3.94 -4.39
C THR A 160 -10.06 4.93 -3.56
N ILE A 161 -9.86 4.98 -2.24
CA ILE A 161 -10.62 5.86 -1.32
C ILE A 161 -10.21 7.32 -1.53
N SER A 162 -8.90 7.58 -1.63
CA SER A 162 -8.35 8.92 -1.86
C SER A 162 -8.73 9.53 -3.21
N ALA A 163 -8.93 8.70 -4.23
CA ALA A 163 -9.46 9.11 -5.54
C ALA A 163 -10.99 9.27 -5.54
N HIS A 164 -11.65 8.93 -4.43
CA HIS A 164 -13.09 8.94 -4.30
C HIS A 164 -13.80 8.06 -5.34
N VAL A 165 -13.28 6.85 -5.60
CA VAL A 165 -13.97 5.89 -6.48
C VAL A 165 -15.35 5.59 -5.92
N GLN A 166 -16.37 5.73 -6.77
CA GLN A 166 -17.78 5.46 -6.46
C GLN A 166 -18.39 4.54 -7.53
N PRO A 167 -19.57 3.96 -7.27
CA PRO A 167 -20.34 3.27 -8.29
C PRO A 167 -20.55 4.15 -9.52
N GLY A 168 -20.20 3.62 -10.69
CA GLY A 168 -20.32 4.32 -11.97
C GLY A 168 -19.15 5.26 -12.34
N SER A 169 -18.21 5.53 -11.44
CA SER A 169 -17.03 6.34 -11.75
C SER A 169 -16.20 5.75 -12.90
N THR A 170 -15.60 6.61 -13.71
CA THR A 170 -14.56 6.26 -14.68
C THR A 170 -13.18 6.36 -14.03
N VAL A 171 -12.41 5.28 -14.06
CA VAL A 171 -11.12 5.20 -13.33
C VAL A 171 -9.96 5.02 -14.29
N ALA A 172 -8.95 5.88 -14.21
CA ALA A 172 -7.67 5.72 -14.89
C ALA A 172 -6.53 5.49 -13.88
N ILE A 173 -5.75 4.43 -14.06
CA ILE A 173 -4.62 4.09 -13.20
C ILE A 173 -3.35 4.14 -14.02
N ILE A 174 -2.46 5.07 -13.69
CA ILE A 174 -1.17 5.26 -14.35
C ILE A 174 -0.13 4.45 -13.58
N GLY A 175 0.36 3.39 -14.22
CA GLY A 175 1.31 2.41 -13.68
C GLY A 175 0.65 1.07 -13.40
N ALA A 176 1.03 0.02 -14.15
CA ALA A 176 0.61 -1.37 -13.96
C ALA A 176 1.64 -2.19 -13.16
N GLY A 177 2.30 -1.55 -12.20
CA GLY A 177 3.12 -2.21 -11.18
C GLY A 177 2.28 -2.79 -10.04
N PRO A 178 2.92 -3.37 -8.99
CA PRO A 178 2.21 -4.01 -7.89
C PRO A 178 1.16 -3.13 -7.22
N VAL A 179 1.49 -1.86 -6.95
CA VAL A 179 0.56 -0.90 -6.33
C VAL A 179 -0.59 -0.56 -7.26
N GLY A 180 -0.34 -0.30 -8.55
CA GLY A 180 -1.41 -0.01 -9.50
C GLY A 180 -2.37 -1.18 -9.71
N LEU A 181 -1.85 -2.41 -9.71
CA LEU A 181 -2.69 -3.62 -9.72
C LEU A 181 -3.51 -3.75 -8.42
N ALA A 182 -2.94 -3.40 -7.27
CA ALA A 182 -3.68 -3.37 -6.01
C ALA A 182 -4.79 -2.30 -5.99
N VAL A 183 -4.54 -1.12 -6.57
CA VAL A 183 -5.58 -0.10 -6.79
C VAL A 183 -6.67 -0.65 -7.69
N MET A 184 -6.33 -1.29 -8.81
CA MET A 184 -7.33 -1.88 -9.72
C MET A 184 -8.22 -2.90 -8.99
N LEU A 185 -7.61 -3.84 -8.24
CA LEU A 185 -8.36 -4.84 -7.49
C LEU A 185 -9.28 -4.20 -6.43
N THR A 186 -8.80 -3.19 -5.70
CA THR A 186 -9.57 -2.53 -4.64
C THR A 186 -10.64 -1.59 -5.19
N ALA A 187 -10.39 -0.93 -6.33
CA ALA A 187 -11.35 -0.08 -7.02
C ALA A 187 -12.57 -0.89 -7.52
N ARG A 188 -12.39 -2.14 -7.94
CA ARG A 188 -13.51 -3.02 -8.34
C ARG A 188 -14.52 -3.24 -7.21
N LEU A 189 -14.12 -3.13 -5.94
CA LEU A 189 -15.03 -3.24 -4.79
C LEU A 189 -16.11 -2.14 -4.78
N TYR A 190 -15.85 -1.02 -5.47
CA TYR A 190 -16.75 0.14 -5.55
C TYR A 190 -17.57 0.17 -6.84
N THR A 191 -17.47 -0.86 -7.70
CA THR A 191 -18.25 -0.99 -8.95
C THR A 191 -18.17 0.24 -9.88
N PRO A 192 -16.95 0.70 -10.25
CA PRO A 192 -16.79 1.74 -11.27
C PRO A 192 -17.37 1.26 -12.61
N SER A 193 -17.74 2.20 -13.48
CA SER A 193 -18.24 1.87 -14.83
C SER A 193 -17.15 1.26 -15.70
N GLN A 194 -15.90 1.68 -15.49
CA GLN A 194 -14.71 1.16 -16.16
C GLN A 194 -13.44 1.47 -15.38
N ILE A 195 -12.45 0.59 -15.52
CA ILE A 195 -11.07 0.77 -15.07
C ILE A 195 -10.13 0.66 -16.27
N VAL A 196 -9.37 1.73 -16.52
CA VAL A 196 -8.38 1.83 -17.59
C VAL A 196 -6.98 1.82 -17.00
N MET A 197 -6.20 0.78 -17.30
CA MET A 197 -4.81 0.65 -16.89
C MET A 197 -3.86 1.27 -17.93
N ILE A 198 -2.89 2.06 -17.48
CA ILE A 198 -1.98 2.78 -18.37
C ILE A 198 -0.53 2.47 -17.98
N ASP A 199 0.27 1.90 -18.88
CA ASP A 199 1.67 1.52 -18.64
C ASP A 199 2.42 1.41 -19.97
N LEU A 200 3.74 1.61 -19.96
CA LEU A 200 4.59 1.48 -21.15
C LEU A 200 4.86 0.01 -21.51
N ASP A 201 4.74 -0.91 -20.56
CA ASP A 201 5.00 -2.33 -20.74
C ASP A 201 3.70 -3.09 -21.06
N ASP A 202 3.56 -3.48 -22.34
CA ASP A 202 2.42 -4.26 -22.83
C ASP A 202 2.24 -5.58 -22.05
N THR A 203 3.30 -6.17 -21.48
CA THR A 203 3.20 -7.40 -20.67
C THR A 203 2.43 -7.15 -19.38
N ARG A 204 2.66 -6.00 -18.73
CA ARG A 204 1.95 -5.61 -17.50
C ARG A 204 0.50 -5.28 -17.80
N LEU A 205 0.25 -4.61 -18.93
CA LEU A 205 -1.11 -4.33 -19.40
C LEU A 205 -1.91 -5.60 -19.67
N GLU A 206 -1.30 -6.59 -20.32
CA GLU A 206 -1.95 -7.89 -20.54
C GLU A 206 -2.21 -8.64 -19.23
N HIS A 207 -1.31 -8.51 -18.24
CA HIS A 207 -1.57 -9.04 -16.91
C HIS A 207 -2.72 -8.33 -16.21
N ALA A 208 -2.80 -7.01 -16.30
CA ALA A 208 -3.89 -6.23 -15.72
C ALA A 208 -5.25 -6.58 -16.33
N LYS A 209 -5.33 -6.78 -17.66
CA LYS A 209 -6.55 -7.29 -18.32
C LYS A 209 -6.99 -8.66 -17.76
N ARG A 210 -6.04 -9.59 -17.58
CA ARG A 210 -6.35 -10.92 -17.00
C ARG A 210 -6.89 -10.84 -15.59
N LEU A 211 -6.51 -9.80 -14.84
CA LEU A 211 -6.96 -9.54 -13.48
C LEU A 211 -8.26 -8.70 -13.41
N GLY A 212 -8.78 -8.24 -14.55
CA GLY A 212 -10.08 -7.57 -14.61
C GLY A 212 -10.06 -6.07 -14.91
N ALA A 213 -8.97 -5.52 -15.46
CA ALA A 213 -9.02 -4.20 -16.10
C ALA A 213 -9.92 -4.26 -17.34
N ASP A 214 -10.86 -3.31 -17.47
CA ASP A 214 -11.77 -3.23 -18.61
C ASP A 214 -11.01 -2.81 -19.88
N HIS A 215 -10.06 -1.88 -19.73
CA HIS A 215 -9.18 -1.45 -20.81
C HIS A 215 -7.72 -1.31 -20.36
N ALA A 216 -6.80 -1.41 -21.31
CA ALA A 216 -5.38 -1.21 -21.06
C ALA A 216 -4.75 -0.43 -22.23
N VAL A 217 -4.00 0.63 -21.94
CA VAL A 217 -3.45 1.56 -22.93
C VAL A 217 -1.96 1.77 -22.71
N ASN A 218 -1.19 1.67 -23.79
CA ASN A 218 0.23 2.00 -23.77
C ASN A 218 0.43 3.45 -24.23
N PRO A 219 0.89 4.37 -23.35
CA PRO A 219 1.04 5.79 -23.70
C PRO A 219 2.22 6.06 -24.64
N GLY A 220 3.02 5.05 -24.99
CA GLY A 220 4.04 5.13 -26.03
C GLY A 220 3.51 4.99 -27.47
N LYS A 221 2.23 4.58 -27.64
CA LYS A 221 1.57 4.47 -28.95
C LYS A 221 1.03 5.83 -29.40
N LEU A 222 1.05 6.09 -30.71
CA LEU A 222 0.74 7.41 -31.29
C LEU A 222 -0.70 7.87 -30.99
N ASP A 223 -1.63 6.94 -30.89
CA ASP A 223 -3.07 7.12 -30.70
C ASP A 223 -3.52 7.02 -29.24
N ALA A 224 -2.58 6.88 -28.28
CA ALA A 224 -2.92 6.57 -26.90
C ALA A 224 -3.81 7.62 -26.23
N MET A 225 -3.52 8.91 -26.42
CA MET A 225 -4.34 9.99 -25.83
C MET A 225 -5.71 10.10 -26.49
N GLU A 226 -5.80 9.86 -27.79
CA GLU A 226 -7.07 9.81 -28.50
C GLU A 226 -7.92 8.65 -28.00
N THR A 227 -7.31 7.46 -27.85
CA THR A 227 -7.94 6.27 -27.27
C THR A 227 -8.45 6.52 -25.85
N LEU A 228 -7.66 7.17 -24.99
CA LEU A 228 -8.10 7.50 -23.63
C LEU A 228 -9.27 8.49 -23.61
N ASN A 229 -9.31 9.44 -24.56
CA ASN A 229 -10.42 10.37 -24.69
C ASN A 229 -11.71 9.67 -25.16
N THR A 230 -11.63 8.67 -26.05
CA THR A 230 -12.85 7.97 -26.51
C THR A 230 -13.55 7.21 -25.40
N PHE A 231 -12.80 6.66 -24.43
CA PHE A 231 -13.38 5.97 -23.27
C PHE A 231 -14.24 6.87 -22.38
N THR A 232 -14.05 8.19 -22.45
CA THR A 232 -14.74 9.17 -21.60
C THR A 232 -15.49 10.22 -22.42
N GLU A 233 -15.69 9.98 -23.73
CA GLU A 233 -16.32 10.94 -24.65
C GLU A 233 -15.69 12.35 -24.58
N GLY A 234 -14.38 12.40 -24.34
CA GLY A 234 -13.60 13.64 -24.18
C GLY A 234 -13.79 14.38 -22.85
N GLN A 235 -14.57 13.86 -21.91
CA GLN A 235 -14.79 14.51 -20.61
C GLN A 235 -13.60 14.33 -19.66
N GLY A 236 -12.84 13.25 -19.81
CA GLY A 236 -11.83 12.81 -18.87
C GLY A 236 -12.38 11.84 -17.82
N PHE A 237 -11.53 11.43 -16.90
CA PHE A 237 -11.83 10.42 -15.88
C PHE A 237 -12.20 11.05 -14.55
N ASP A 238 -13.19 10.48 -13.86
CA ASP A 238 -13.62 10.92 -12.53
C ASP A 238 -12.52 10.69 -11.48
N CYS A 239 -11.83 9.54 -11.59
CA CYS A 239 -10.81 9.12 -10.65
C CYS A 239 -9.51 8.81 -11.40
N VAL A 240 -8.44 9.54 -11.10
CA VAL A 240 -7.14 9.35 -11.73
C VAL A 240 -6.08 9.03 -10.68
N ILE A 241 -5.44 7.87 -10.79
CA ILE A 241 -4.50 7.36 -9.79
C ILE A 241 -3.08 7.34 -10.37
N GLU A 242 -2.17 8.07 -9.73
CA GLU A 242 -0.75 8.09 -10.02
C GLU A 242 -0.05 7.02 -9.17
N ALA A 243 0.39 5.93 -9.80
CA ALA A 243 1.01 4.78 -9.13
C ALA A 243 2.45 4.51 -9.61
N VAL A 244 3.17 5.55 -10.08
CA VAL A 244 4.55 5.43 -10.56
C VAL A 244 5.53 6.31 -9.77
N GLY A 245 5.19 7.57 -9.48
CA GLY A 245 6.05 8.47 -8.71
C GLY A 245 7.04 9.30 -9.54
N ILE A 246 6.68 9.69 -10.77
CA ILE A 246 7.53 10.57 -11.61
C ILE A 246 6.76 11.78 -12.16
N PRO A 247 7.45 12.91 -12.47
CA PRO A 247 6.78 14.10 -12.98
C PRO A 247 5.92 13.86 -14.22
N LYS A 248 6.41 13.04 -15.17
CA LYS A 248 5.71 12.75 -16.42
C LYS A 248 4.36 12.05 -16.21
N THR A 249 4.26 11.14 -15.25
CA THR A 249 3.01 10.42 -14.96
C THR A 249 2.03 11.31 -14.20
N PHE A 250 2.52 12.18 -13.31
CA PHE A 250 1.68 13.18 -12.65
C PHE A 250 1.13 14.23 -13.63
N GLU A 251 1.92 14.68 -14.61
CA GLU A 251 1.45 15.54 -15.71
C GLU A 251 0.38 14.86 -16.56
N MET A 252 0.51 13.54 -16.81
CA MET A 252 -0.53 12.77 -17.48
C MET A 252 -1.82 12.74 -16.67
N CYS A 253 -1.73 12.56 -15.35
CA CYS A 253 -2.90 12.56 -14.48
C CYS A 253 -3.70 13.88 -14.59
N GLN A 254 -2.99 15.01 -14.61
CA GLN A 254 -3.59 16.34 -14.77
C GLN A 254 -4.30 16.54 -16.11
N LYS A 255 -3.87 15.85 -17.17
CA LYS A 255 -4.50 15.91 -18.50
C LYS A 255 -5.74 15.01 -18.60
N LEU A 256 -5.76 13.92 -17.82
CA LEU A 256 -6.83 12.92 -17.86
C LEU A 256 -7.99 13.22 -16.93
N VAL A 257 -7.80 14.02 -15.87
CA VAL A 257 -8.86 14.26 -14.88
C VAL A 257 -10.02 15.08 -15.45
N ALA A 258 -11.25 14.60 -15.23
CA ALA A 258 -12.47 15.30 -15.59
C ALA A 258 -12.71 16.55 -14.73
N PRO A 259 -13.56 17.51 -15.17
CA PRO A 259 -14.09 18.52 -14.27
C PRO A 259 -14.81 17.85 -13.09
N GLY A 260 -14.51 18.30 -11.86
CA GLY A 260 -15.00 17.70 -10.62
C GLY A 260 -14.30 16.41 -10.19
N GLY A 261 -13.36 15.89 -10.99
CA GLY A 261 -12.64 14.65 -10.71
C GLY A 261 -11.56 14.79 -9.62
N SER A 262 -10.96 13.65 -9.27
CA SER A 262 -9.90 13.54 -8.27
C SER A 262 -8.61 12.96 -8.85
N ILE A 263 -7.47 13.50 -8.42
CA ILE A 263 -6.16 12.87 -8.61
C ILE A 263 -5.67 12.33 -7.26
N ALA A 264 -5.45 11.03 -7.19
CA ALA A 264 -4.82 10.39 -6.04
C ALA A 264 -3.36 10.03 -6.36
N ASN A 265 -2.43 10.60 -5.60
CA ASN A 265 -1.01 10.28 -5.72
C ASN A 265 -0.61 9.17 -4.75
N VAL A 266 -0.27 8.00 -5.28
CA VAL A 266 0.22 6.86 -4.52
C VAL A 266 1.74 6.70 -4.65
N GLY A 267 2.29 6.98 -5.83
CA GLY A 267 3.73 6.86 -6.09
C GLY A 267 4.57 7.82 -5.24
N VAL A 268 5.73 7.35 -4.80
CA VAL A 268 6.73 8.20 -4.12
C VAL A 268 7.50 8.98 -5.16
N HIS A 269 7.50 10.32 -5.05
CA HIS A 269 8.23 11.20 -5.97
C HIS A 269 9.61 11.57 -5.40
N GLY A 270 10.67 11.27 -6.16
CA GLY A 270 12.03 11.75 -5.85
C GLY A 270 12.32 13.17 -6.33
N HIS A 271 11.41 13.78 -7.10
CA HIS A 271 11.56 15.10 -7.69
C HIS A 271 10.24 15.90 -7.55
N PRO A 272 10.29 17.23 -7.46
CA PRO A 272 9.08 18.04 -7.50
C PRO A 272 8.33 17.86 -8.83
N VAL A 273 7.03 18.12 -8.79
CA VAL A 273 6.15 18.08 -9.97
C VAL A 273 5.51 19.44 -10.21
N ASN A 274 5.23 19.75 -11.47
CA ASN A 274 4.49 20.95 -11.84
C ASN A 274 2.99 20.73 -11.66
N LEU A 275 2.34 21.72 -11.06
CA LEU A 275 0.89 21.78 -11.00
C LEU A 275 0.38 22.87 -11.93
N ASP A 276 -0.27 22.47 -13.02
CA ASP A 276 -0.75 23.34 -14.10
C ASP A 276 -2.02 24.10 -13.68
N LEU A 277 -1.96 24.88 -12.59
CA LEU A 277 -3.11 25.63 -12.05
C LEU A 277 -3.77 26.51 -13.11
N HIS A 278 -3.01 27.07 -14.04
CA HIS A 278 -3.53 27.85 -15.18
C HIS A 278 -4.49 27.09 -16.10
N LYS A 279 -4.48 25.74 -16.07
CA LYS A 279 -5.41 24.86 -16.81
C LYS A 279 -6.42 24.15 -15.92
N LEU A 280 -6.22 24.16 -14.61
CA LEU A 280 -6.97 23.34 -13.65
C LEU A 280 -7.89 24.16 -12.73
N TRP A 281 -7.70 25.49 -12.67
CA TRP A 281 -8.41 26.35 -11.73
C TRP A 281 -9.93 26.37 -11.92
N ASP A 282 -10.42 26.14 -13.15
CA ASP A 282 -11.84 26.12 -13.53
C ASP A 282 -12.43 24.70 -13.63
N ARG A 283 -11.63 23.67 -13.33
CA ARG A 283 -12.04 22.26 -13.41
C ARG A 283 -12.56 21.68 -12.10
N ASN A 284 -12.58 22.44 -10.99
CA ASN A 284 -13.07 21.97 -9.69
C ASN A 284 -12.46 20.64 -9.20
N ILE A 285 -11.20 20.37 -9.54
CA ILE A 285 -10.58 19.08 -9.20
C ILE A 285 -10.16 19.02 -7.73
N SER A 286 -10.22 17.82 -7.16
CA SER A 286 -9.63 17.51 -5.86
C SER A 286 -8.30 16.77 -6.02
N LYS A 287 -7.42 16.88 -5.03
CA LYS A 287 -6.15 16.16 -4.98
C LYS A 287 -5.91 15.60 -3.60
N SER A 288 -5.62 14.31 -3.57
CA SER A 288 -5.26 13.58 -2.36
C SER A 288 -3.83 13.06 -2.50
N PHE A 289 -2.98 13.40 -1.54
CA PHE A 289 -1.61 12.90 -1.49
C PHE A 289 -1.52 11.76 -0.47
N PHE A 290 -0.65 10.80 -0.77
CA PHE A 290 -0.40 9.59 0.00
C PHE A 290 -0.74 9.69 1.48
N GLN A 291 -1.78 8.96 1.88
CA GLN A 291 -2.28 8.90 3.24
C GLN A 291 -2.67 7.46 3.54
N ILE A 292 -1.75 6.68 4.11
CA ILE A 292 -2.11 5.39 4.69
C ILE A 292 -2.87 5.66 6.00
N ILE A 293 -4.17 5.40 5.98
CA ILE A 293 -5.08 5.41 7.11
C ILE A 293 -5.52 3.96 7.30
N LEU A 294 -4.75 3.15 8.04
CA LEU A 294 -5.16 1.79 8.41
C LEU A 294 -6.39 1.84 9.33
N SER A 295 -7.54 2.18 8.76
CA SER A 295 -8.80 2.17 9.45
C SER A 295 -9.17 0.71 9.65
N HIS A 296 -9.39 0.33 10.90
CA HIS A 296 -9.84 -1.01 11.23
C HIS A 296 -11.25 -1.16 10.66
N TYR A 297 -11.37 -1.71 9.45
CA TYR A 297 -12.60 -2.32 9.01
C TYR A 297 -12.78 -3.57 9.86
N THR A 298 -13.52 -3.42 10.96
CA THR A 298 -14.04 -4.58 11.67
C THR A 298 -14.88 -5.32 10.64
N ILE A 299 -14.47 -6.54 10.28
CA ILE A 299 -15.36 -7.47 9.57
C ILE A 299 -16.47 -7.75 10.59
N GLN A 300 -17.53 -6.93 10.58
CA GLN A 300 -18.75 -7.30 11.27
C GLN A 300 -19.28 -8.50 10.50
N GLU A 301 -19.16 -9.69 11.10
CA GLU A 301 -19.96 -10.83 10.71
C GLU A 301 -21.41 -10.34 10.65
N SER A 302 -22.00 -10.38 9.46
CA SER A 302 -23.42 -10.14 9.30
C SER A 302 -24.17 -11.31 9.93
N GLY A 303 -24.37 -11.23 11.24
CA GLY A 303 -25.29 -12.11 11.94
C GLY A 303 -26.69 -12.01 11.31
N PRO A 304 -27.44 -13.11 11.21
CA PRO A 304 -28.75 -13.09 10.59
C PRO A 304 -29.69 -12.14 11.36
N PRO A 305 -30.60 -11.43 10.66
CA PRO A 305 -31.54 -10.53 11.31
C PRO A 305 -32.37 -11.32 12.31
N PHE A 306 -32.44 -10.81 13.54
CA PHE A 306 -33.32 -11.30 14.60
C PHE A 306 -34.70 -11.65 14.02
N GLN A 307 -35.04 -12.94 14.03
CA GLN A 307 -36.41 -13.37 13.85
C GLN A 307 -37.19 -12.95 15.09
N ASN A 308 -38.00 -11.89 14.96
CA ASN A 308 -39.09 -11.62 15.88
C ASN A 308 -40.02 -12.84 15.88
N THR A 309 -39.95 -13.62 16.95
CA THR A 309 -41.02 -14.55 17.33
C THR A 309 -41.86 -13.88 18.41
N LYS A 310 -43.17 -14.11 18.26
CA LYS A 310 -44.31 -13.47 18.92
C LYS A 310 -44.26 -13.44 20.44
#